data_AF-A0A0Q4N7W3-F1
#
_entry.id   AF-A0A0Q4N7W3-F1
#
_cell.length_a   1.000
_cell.length_b   1.000
_cell.length_c   1.000
_cell.angle_alpha   90.00
_cell.angle_beta   90.00
_cell.angle_gamma   90.00
#
_symmetry.space_group_name_H-M   'P 1'
#
loop_
_entity.id
_entity.type
_entity.pdbx_description
1 polymer ?
#
loop_
_entity_poly.entity_id
_entity_poly.type
_entity_poly.pdbx_seq_one_letter_code
_entity_poly.pdbx_strand_id
1 'polypeptide(L)'
;MSQHELQEQIIHQLFWTGGERPFSRQVMHGMLLDAFPQLQGLPEFVAKGLAEPQELLPLLFKSGDYAEAKQFFARLVDARPTNNDPTWVTASLNGLATEVVFRMNYHSTEWKSSDFRSAYLDMIEISERLWCYADKVHKNNLKQPDVQGKAYYCDLELYKLCIEHAPDKLHQFSTDHWKSVLTPALQGDFEFQDYIFDQLLQQTRSKTLQKVDLDLGANYFWRDIRGDLAKLGDDQQRVMEKLLAVAFTVFSPDNAVDIKKQLSTKRFRQMIVGAPLLLLDAKEAGFPMSFDLYRGALKPLEKAALTAKRAWKGVLGQDEWAAFQDSLQRLLDGVDVHKIYPRKMSDTTVSVFAEVMPQCGWMEKASEVGRADILMDDLGL
;
A
#
# COMPACT_ATOMS: atom_id res chain seq x y z
N MET A 1 -41.39 16.40 26.12
CA MET A 1 -41.01 15.99 24.76
C MET A 1 -40.51 14.56 24.82
N SER A 2 -40.83 13.75 23.81
CA SER A 2 -40.23 12.44 23.64
C SER A 2 -38.76 12.56 23.26
N GLN A 3 -37.98 11.50 23.46
CA GLN A 3 -36.58 11.41 23.03
C GLN A 3 -36.46 11.67 21.51
N HIS A 4 -37.39 11.13 20.72
CA HIS A 4 -37.46 11.37 19.28
C HIS A 4 -37.66 12.86 18.94
N GLU A 5 -38.60 13.54 19.60
CA GLU A 5 -38.84 14.99 19.39
C GLU A 5 -37.62 15.83 19.78
N LEU A 6 -36.91 15.44 20.84
CA LEU A 6 -35.66 16.10 21.26
C LEU A 6 -34.56 15.92 20.22
N GLN A 7 -34.40 14.71 19.69
CA GLN A 7 -33.42 14.46 18.65
C GLN A 7 -33.75 15.19 17.34
N GLU A 8 -35.02 15.29 16.95
CA GLU A 8 -35.44 16.12 15.81
C GLU A 8 -35.20 17.60 16.06
N GLN A 9 -35.42 18.08 17.29
CA GLN A 9 -35.06 19.44 17.67
C GLN A 9 -33.54 19.65 17.62
N ILE A 10 -32.75 18.69 18.07
CA ILE A 10 -31.28 18.73 17.96
C ILE A 10 -30.86 18.72 16.48
N ILE A 11 -31.49 17.88 15.64
CA ILE A 11 -31.30 17.87 14.20
C ILE A 11 -31.61 19.26 13.62
N HIS A 12 -32.72 19.88 14.02
CA HIS A 12 -33.08 21.22 13.57
C HIS A 12 -32.14 22.33 14.08
N GLN A 13 -31.71 22.26 15.33
CA GLN A 13 -31.00 23.36 16.00
C GLN A 13 -29.49 23.31 15.80
N LEU A 14 -28.86 22.13 15.87
CA LEU A 14 -27.41 22.01 15.68
C LEU A 14 -27.01 22.13 14.21
N PHE A 15 -27.92 21.82 13.28
CA PHE A 15 -27.53 21.54 11.91
C PHE A 15 -28.13 22.48 10.86
N TRP A 16 -29.11 23.33 11.22
CA TRP A 16 -29.74 24.28 10.29
C TRP A 16 -29.41 25.76 10.56
N THR A 17 -28.88 26.09 11.73
CA THR A 17 -28.51 27.48 12.08
C THR A 17 -27.07 27.85 11.65
N GLY A 18 -26.40 27.02 10.85
CA GLY A 18 -25.02 27.28 10.41
C GLY A 18 -23.99 27.31 11.54
N GLY A 19 -24.28 26.67 12.67
CA GLY A 19 -23.43 26.70 13.87
C GLY A 19 -23.72 27.87 14.82
N GLU A 20 -24.73 28.71 14.54
CA GLU A 20 -25.24 29.64 15.56
C GLU A 20 -25.83 28.84 16.71
N ARG A 21 -25.21 28.94 17.88
CA ARG A 21 -25.65 28.25 19.10
C ARG A 21 -26.88 28.98 19.66
N PRO A 22 -28.10 28.44 19.50
CA PRO A 22 -29.30 29.12 19.96
C PRO A 22 -29.47 29.01 21.49
N PHE A 23 -28.74 28.09 22.11
CA PHE A 23 -28.79 27.79 23.54
C PHE A 23 -27.40 27.89 24.18
N SER A 24 -27.39 28.12 25.50
CA SER A 24 -26.15 28.08 26.28
C SER A 24 -25.55 26.67 26.25
N ARG A 25 -24.23 26.59 26.48
CA ARG A 25 -23.49 25.32 26.53
C ARG A 25 -24.12 24.28 27.45
N GLN A 26 -24.59 24.72 28.62
CA GLN A 26 -25.21 23.85 29.62
C GLN A 26 -26.57 23.31 29.15
N VAL A 27 -27.37 24.14 28.48
CA VAL A 27 -28.68 23.73 27.95
C VAL A 27 -28.49 22.71 26.82
N MET A 28 -27.55 22.96 25.89
CA MET A 28 -27.22 22.00 24.84
C MET A 28 -26.71 20.67 25.40
N HIS A 29 -25.87 20.70 26.43
CA HIS A 29 -25.36 19.49 27.07
C HIS A 29 -26.48 18.68 27.73
N GLY A 30 -27.40 19.33 28.45
CA GLY A 30 -28.58 18.68 29.02
C GLY A 30 -29.47 18.07 27.94
N MET A 31 -29.78 18.82 26.88
CA MET A 31 -30.57 18.31 25.75
C MET A 31 -29.91 17.10 25.07
N LEU A 32 -28.60 17.10 24.90
CA LEU A 32 -27.86 15.96 24.34
C LEU A 32 -27.90 14.74 25.25
N LEU A 33 -27.80 14.90 26.57
CA LEU A 33 -27.93 13.79 27.52
C LEU A 33 -29.36 13.26 27.58
N ASP A 34 -30.37 14.12 27.49
CA ASP A 34 -31.77 13.71 27.46
C ASP A 34 -32.13 12.98 26.15
N ALA A 35 -31.51 13.38 25.03
CA ALA A 35 -31.70 12.78 23.72
C ALA A 35 -30.87 11.51 23.51
N PHE A 36 -29.69 11.45 24.13
CA PHE A 36 -28.71 10.37 24.03
C PHE A 36 -28.09 10.06 25.42
N PRO A 37 -28.84 9.38 26.30
CA PRO A 37 -28.38 9.10 27.67
C PRO A 37 -27.06 8.33 27.76
N GLN A 38 -26.77 7.49 26.76
CA GLN A 38 -25.53 6.71 26.66
C GLN A 38 -24.27 7.56 26.59
N LEU A 39 -24.36 8.84 26.17
CA LEU A 39 -23.23 9.76 26.18
C LEU A 39 -22.71 10.05 27.59
N GLN A 40 -23.53 9.84 28.63
CA GLN A 40 -23.10 9.97 30.02
C GLN A 40 -21.97 9.00 30.38
N GLY A 41 -21.90 7.85 29.69
CA GLY A 41 -20.85 6.84 29.89
C GLY A 41 -19.49 7.23 29.29
N LEU A 42 -19.39 8.32 28.53
CA LEU A 42 -18.16 8.73 27.84
C LEU A 42 -17.41 9.84 28.62
N PRO A 43 -16.23 9.55 29.20
CA PRO A 43 -15.47 10.52 29.99
C PRO A 43 -15.10 11.78 29.19
N GLU A 44 -14.78 11.62 27.91
CA GLU A 44 -14.44 12.74 27.01
C GLU A 44 -15.62 13.69 26.78
N PHE A 45 -16.85 13.17 26.76
CA PHE A 45 -18.06 13.99 26.63
C PHE A 45 -18.40 14.70 27.94
N VAL A 46 -18.32 14.00 29.06
CA VAL A 46 -18.57 14.55 30.40
C VAL A 46 -17.55 15.64 30.75
N ALA A 47 -16.26 15.42 30.43
CA ALA A 47 -15.21 16.40 30.68
C ALA A 47 -15.30 17.63 29.77
N LYS A 48 -15.68 17.44 28.50
CA LYS A 48 -15.88 18.56 27.57
C LYS A 48 -17.17 19.33 27.86
N GLY A 49 -18.22 18.72 28.39
CA GLY A 49 -19.49 19.39 28.70
C GLY A 49 -20.19 20.04 27.49
N LEU A 50 -19.75 19.74 26.26
CA LEU A 50 -20.37 20.07 24.98
C LEU A 50 -19.70 19.22 23.90
N ALA A 51 -20.49 18.59 23.04
CA ALA A 51 -20.02 18.13 21.73
C ALA A 51 -20.36 19.22 20.72
N GLU A 52 -19.37 19.65 19.93
CA GLU A 52 -19.72 20.39 18.71
C GLU A 52 -20.59 19.48 17.81
N PRO A 53 -21.49 20.02 16.96
CA PRO A 53 -22.33 19.22 16.06
C PRO A 53 -21.54 18.12 15.33
N GLN A 54 -20.32 18.43 14.88
CA GLN A 54 -19.43 17.51 14.19
C GLN A 54 -18.85 16.37 15.05
N GLU A 55 -18.89 16.50 16.37
CA GLU A 55 -18.37 15.49 17.30
C GLU A 55 -19.46 14.50 17.72
N LEU A 56 -20.75 14.83 17.53
CA LEU A 56 -21.86 14.03 18.04
C LEU A 56 -21.90 12.63 17.42
N LEU A 57 -21.78 12.51 16.10
CA LEU A 57 -21.83 11.21 15.44
C LEU A 57 -20.66 10.27 15.86
N PRO A 58 -19.39 10.72 15.86
CA PRO A 58 -18.30 9.93 16.44
C PRO A 58 -18.53 9.52 17.90
N LEU A 59 -19.09 10.40 18.72
CA LEU A 59 -19.39 10.11 20.13
C LEU A 59 -20.50 9.06 20.29
N LEU A 60 -21.56 9.14 19.50
CA LEU A 60 -22.61 8.11 19.48
C LEU A 60 -22.03 6.75 19.08
N PHE A 61 -21.12 6.72 18.09
CA PHE A 61 -20.39 5.49 17.75
C PHE A 61 -19.50 4.99 18.89
N LYS A 62 -18.78 5.87 19.60
CA LYS A 62 -17.95 5.49 20.75
C LYS A 62 -18.75 4.97 21.94
N SER A 63 -20.00 5.39 22.09
CA SER A 63 -20.89 4.95 23.18
C SER A 63 -21.27 3.47 23.11
N GLY A 64 -21.11 2.84 21.93
CA GLY A 64 -21.46 1.45 21.70
C GLY A 64 -22.91 1.20 21.29
N ASP A 65 -23.81 2.20 21.37
CA ASP A 65 -25.16 2.11 20.82
C ASP A 65 -25.18 2.44 19.32
N TYR A 66 -24.76 1.46 18.52
CA TYR A 66 -24.68 1.61 17.08
C TYR A 66 -26.04 1.69 16.40
N ALA A 67 -27.10 1.13 16.99
CA ALA A 67 -28.43 1.17 16.41
C ALA A 67 -28.97 2.60 16.43
N GLU A 68 -28.85 3.28 17.57
CA GLU A 68 -29.27 4.67 17.70
C GLU A 68 -28.39 5.62 16.86
N ALA A 69 -27.07 5.40 16.83
CA ALA A 69 -26.15 6.19 16.01
C ALA A 69 -26.50 6.13 14.51
N LYS A 70 -26.83 4.93 14.00
CA LYS A 70 -27.26 4.74 12.60
C LYS A 70 -28.59 5.40 12.30
N GLN A 71 -29.58 5.24 13.17
CA GLN A 71 -30.89 5.88 13.00
C GLN A 71 -30.75 7.41 12.99
N PHE A 72 -29.99 7.95 13.93
CA PHE A 72 -29.68 9.38 13.98
C PHE A 72 -29.04 9.86 12.68
N PHE A 73 -28.01 9.15 12.18
CA PHE A 73 -27.37 9.49 10.93
C PHE A 73 -28.30 9.39 9.71
N ALA A 74 -29.15 8.36 9.62
CA ALA A 74 -30.09 8.23 8.52
C ALA A 74 -31.06 9.43 8.46
N ARG A 75 -31.66 9.79 9.61
CA ARG A 75 -32.55 10.96 9.68
C ARG A 75 -31.83 12.26 9.36
N LEU A 76 -30.59 12.37 9.80
CA LEU A 76 -29.73 13.50 9.53
C LEU A 76 -29.41 13.66 8.03
N VAL A 77 -29.17 12.56 7.32
CA VAL A 77 -28.99 12.55 5.86
C VAL A 77 -30.29 12.89 5.12
N ASP A 78 -31.43 12.42 5.62
CA ASP A 78 -32.76 12.72 5.05
C ASP A 78 -33.18 14.19 5.27
N ALA A 79 -32.69 14.81 6.34
CA ALA A 79 -32.86 16.22 6.69
C ALA A 79 -32.01 17.13 5.77
N ARG A 80 -32.44 17.29 4.50
CA ARG A 80 -31.75 18.08 3.45
C ARG A 80 -31.44 19.53 3.88
N PRO A 81 -30.18 19.99 3.99
CA PRO A 81 -29.87 21.36 4.45
C PRO A 81 -30.47 22.45 3.55
N THR A 82 -31.15 23.45 4.13
CA THR A 82 -31.80 24.57 3.40
C THR A 82 -30.80 25.40 2.58
N ASN A 83 -29.55 25.48 3.03
CA ASN A 83 -28.51 26.29 2.38
C ASN A 83 -27.60 25.49 1.43
N ASN A 84 -27.89 24.19 1.20
CA ASN A 84 -27.03 23.28 0.43
C ASN A 84 -25.55 23.32 0.88
N ASP A 85 -25.29 23.53 2.18
CA ASP A 85 -23.96 23.54 2.78
C ASP A 85 -23.84 22.39 3.82
N PRO A 86 -23.22 21.26 3.43
CA PRO A 86 -23.06 20.07 4.26
C PRO A 86 -21.69 20.01 4.97
N THR A 87 -21.04 21.15 5.19
CA THR A 87 -19.67 21.24 5.77
C THR A 87 -19.55 20.52 7.12
N TRP A 88 -20.59 20.56 7.96
CA TRP A 88 -20.55 19.91 9.27
C TRP A 88 -20.82 18.38 9.17
N VAL A 89 -21.66 17.92 8.22
CA VAL A 89 -21.86 16.48 7.93
C VAL A 89 -20.52 15.89 7.52
N THR A 90 -19.84 16.62 6.64
CA THR A 90 -18.48 16.32 6.18
C THR A 90 -17.52 16.19 7.36
N ALA A 91 -17.50 17.17 8.28
CA ALA A 91 -16.66 17.11 9.48
C ALA A 91 -17.00 15.92 10.41
N SER A 92 -18.28 15.59 10.56
CA SER A 92 -18.74 14.44 11.36
C SER A 92 -18.23 13.11 10.79
N LEU A 93 -18.35 12.95 9.47
CA LEU A 93 -17.87 11.77 8.75
C LEU A 93 -16.34 11.64 8.82
N ASN A 94 -15.61 12.76 8.78
CA ASN A 94 -14.16 12.77 8.97
C ASN A 94 -13.77 12.32 10.39
N GLY A 95 -14.51 12.77 11.41
CA GLY A 95 -14.32 12.30 12.79
C GLY A 95 -14.51 10.79 12.91
N LEU A 96 -15.54 10.25 12.25
CA LEU A 96 -15.79 8.81 12.23
C LEU A 96 -14.70 8.04 11.48
N ALA A 97 -14.25 8.53 10.33
CA ALA A 97 -13.12 7.96 9.59
C ALA A 97 -11.83 7.92 10.43
N THR A 98 -11.59 8.96 11.24
CA THR A 98 -10.43 9.00 12.15
C THR A 98 -10.52 7.92 13.23
N GLU A 99 -11.70 7.75 13.83
CA GLU A 99 -11.96 6.68 14.81
C GLU A 99 -11.79 5.29 14.20
N VAL A 100 -12.24 5.09 12.96
CA VAL A 100 -12.08 3.84 12.21
C VAL A 100 -10.60 3.52 12.00
N VAL A 101 -9.81 4.51 11.55
CA VAL A 101 -8.35 4.36 11.41
C VAL A 101 -7.70 4.07 12.75
N PHE A 102 -8.13 4.72 13.83
CA PHE A 102 -7.65 4.43 15.18
C PHE A 102 -7.92 2.96 15.56
N ARG A 103 -9.14 2.47 15.39
CA ARG A 103 -9.50 1.07 15.69
C ARG A 103 -8.75 0.07 14.84
N MET A 104 -8.61 0.31 13.55
CA MET A 104 -7.80 -0.55 12.68
C MET A 104 -6.32 -0.57 13.08
N ASN A 105 -5.77 0.50 13.66
CA ASN A 105 -4.38 0.53 14.14
C ASN A 105 -4.18 -0.17 15.50
N TYR A 106 -5.08 0.06 16.46
CA TYR A 106 -4.87 -0.34 17.85
C TYR A 106 -5.70 -1.56 18.29
N HIS A 107 -6.73 -1.92 17.52
CA HIS A 107 -7.66 -3.02 17.80
C HIS A 107 -7.84 -3.93 16.57
N SER A 108 -6.80 -4.08 15.75
CA SER A 108 -6.86 -4.80 14.46
C SER A 108 -7.34 -6.25 14.58
N THR A 109 -7.05 -6.93 15.69
CA THR A 109 -7.47 -8.32 15.95
C THR A 109 -8.96 -8.47 16.18
N GLU A 110 -9.61 -7.46 16.75
CA GLU A 110 -11.04 -7.46 17.08
C GLU A 110 -11.88 -6.72 16.03
N TRP A 111 -11.22 -5.94 15.16
CA TRP A 111 -11.86 -5.09 14.16
C TRP A 111 -12.88 -5.85 13.30
N LYS A 112 -12.46 -6.97 12.68
CA LYS A 112 -13.31 -7.72 11.73
C LYS A 112 -14.60 -8.26 12.36
N SER A 113 -14.55 -8.63 13.63
CA SER A 113 -15.70 -9.15 14.38
C SER A 113 -16.44 -8.08 15.18
N SER A 114 -16.03 -6.82 15.11
CA SER A 114 -16.61 -5.76 15.94
C SER A 114 -17.96 -5.30 15.42
N ASP A 115 -18.91 -5.09 16.33
CA ASP A 115 -20.20 -4.44 16.03
C ASP A 115 -19.98 -3.03 15.44
N PHE A 116 -18.90 -2.37 15.84
CA PHE A 116 -18.45 -1.10 15.29
C PHE A 116 -18.23 -1.19 13.76
N ARG A 117 -17.50 -2.21 13.29
CA ARG A 117 -17.24 -2.41 11.85
C ARG A 117 -18.55 -2.61 11.10
N SER A 118 -19.43 -3.48 11.58
CA SER A 118 -20.73 -3.73 10.95
C SER A 118 -21.55 -2.44 10.86
N ALA A 119 -21.60 -1.67 11.95
CA ALA A 119 -22.27 -0.38 11.96
C ALA A 119 -21.63 0.64 11.00
N TYR A 120 -20.31 0.64 10.88
CA TYR A 120 -19.59 1.49 9.95
C TYR A 120 -19.90 1.18 8.48
N LEU A 121 -20.04 -0.11 8.13
CA LEU A 121 -20.44 -0.53 6.78
C LEU A 121 -21.85 -0.03 6.44
N ASP A 122 -22.81 -0.12 7.36
CA ASP A 122 -24.15 0.44 7.17
C ASP A 122 -24.11 1.96 6.95
N MET A 123 -23.22 2.67 7.66
CA MET A 123 -23.06 4.12 7.51
C MET A 123 -22.50 4.50 6.13
N ILE A 124 -21.63 3.66 5.55
CA ILE A 124 -21.17 3.85 4.19
C ILE A 124 -22.37 3.84 3.25
N GLU A 125 -23.26 2.87 3.34
CA GLU A 125 -24.47 2.78 2.51
C GLU A 125 -25.39 4.00 2.70
N ILE A 126 -25.65 4.41 3.95
CA ILE A 126 -26.47 5.59 4.24
C ILE A 126 -25.83 6.86 3.63
N SER A 127 -24.50 6.99 3.70
CA SER A 127 -23.77 8.14 3.19
C SER A 127 -23.86 8.28 1.66
N GLU A 128 -24.14 7.20 0.93
CA GLU A 128 -24.31 7.26 -0.53
C GLU A 128 -25.52 8.10 -0.94
N ARG A 129 -26.51 8.25 -0.06
CA ARG A 129 -27.66 9.15 -0.27
C ARG A 129 -27.26 10.63 -0.30
N LEU A 130 -26.07 10.99 0.22
CA LEU A 130 -25.52 12.34 0.15
C LEU A 130 -24.90 12.68 -1.23
N TRP A 131 -24.98 11.78 -2.21
CA TRP A 131 -24.39 11.97 -3.56
C TRP A 131 -24.83 13.26 -4.26
N CYS A 132 -26.06 13.74 -4.01
CA CYS A 132 -26.53 15.02 -4.56
C CYS A 132 -25.75 16.25 -4.08
N TYR A 133 -24.89 16.08 -3.08
CA TYR A 133 -23.97 17.10 -2.57
C TYR A 133 -22.49 16.79 -2.86
N ALA A 134 -22.17 15.82 -3.73
CA ALA A 134 -20.81 15.30 -3.95
C ALA A 134 -19.75 16.35 -4.35
N ASP A 135 -20.16 17.50 -4.92
CA ASP A 135 -19.25 18.61 -5.23
C ASP A 135 -18.85 19.43 -3.99
N LYS A 136 -19.60 19.34 -2.89
CA LYS A 136 -19.38 20.09 -1.63
C LYS A 136 -19.10 19.18 -0.42
N VAL A 137 -19.78 18.05 -0.31
CA VAL A 137 -19.38 16.94 0.57
C VAL A 137 -18.22 16.26 -0.12
N HIS A 138 -16.99 16.56 0.29
CA HIS A 138 -15.80 15.90 -0.22
C HIS A 138 -16.04 14.41 -0.44
N LYS A 139 -15.88 13.98 -1.71
CA LYS A 139 -15.88 12.59 -2.22
C LYS A 139 -15.88 11.53 -1.10
N ASN A 140 -17.08 11.10 -0.68
CA ASN A 140 -17.35 10.07 0.34
C ASN A 140 -16.28 9.97 1.45
N ASN A 141 -16.38 10.82 2.47
CA ASN A 141 -15.40 10.90 3.58
C ASN A 141 -15.19 9.60 4.36
N LEU A 142 -16.12 8.64 4.29
CA LEU A 142 -15.93 7.32 4.89
C LEU A 142 -15.02 6.41 4.03
N LYS A 143 -14.82 6.73 2.75
CA LYS A 143 -13.90 6.04 1.83
C LYS A 143 -12.59 6.83 1.65
N GLN A 144 -12.13 7.50 2.71
CA GLN A 144 -10.91 8.34 2.67
C GLN A 144 -9.63 7.54 2.40
N PRO A 145 -8.59 8.15 1.80
CA PRO A 145 -7.32 7.49 1.52
C PRO A 145 -6.68 6.81 2.74
N ASP A 146 -6.81 7.41 3.93
CA ASP A 146 -6.26 6.84 5.17
C ASP A 146 -7.04 5.60 5.62
N VAL A 147 -8.38 5.63 5.53
CA VAL A 147 -9.23 4.46 5.80
C VAL A 147 -8.91 3.36 4.80
N GLN A 148 -8.86 3.69 3.50
CA GLN A 148 -8.53 2.76 2.44
C GLN A 148 -7.15 2.11 2.66
N GLY A 149 -6.11 2.92 2.92
CA GLY A 149 -4.75 2.44 3.14
C GLY A 149 -4.63 1.50 4.33
N LYS A 150 -5.41 1.73 5.39
CA LYS A 150 -5.47 0.85 6.57
C LYS A 150 -6.31 -0.40 6.34
N ALA A 151 -7.47 -0.25 5.70
CA ALA A 151 -8.35 -1.37 5.35
C ALA A 151 -7.61 -2.39 4.48
N TYR A 152 -6.74 -1.97 3.56
CA TYR A 152 -5.92 -2.90 2.77
C TYR A 152 -5.24 -3.97 3.63
N TYR A 153 -4.66 -3.57 4.77
CA TYR A 153 -3.91 -4.46 5.67
C TYR A 153 -4.75 -5.32 6.61
N CYS A 154 -5.90 -4.82 7.04
CA CYS A 154 -6.65 -5.44 8.14
C CYS A 154 -8.08 -5.84 7.77
N ASP A 155 -8.59 -5.40 6.61
CA ASP A 155 -9.98 -5.57 6.20
C ASP A 155 -10.15 -5.41 4.68
N LEU A 156 -9.79 -6.46 3.93
CA LEU A 156 -9.88 -6.44 2.46
C LEU A 156 -11.30 -6.24 1.93
N GLU A 157 -12.33 -6.66 2.65
CA GLU A 157 -13.71 -6.45 2.24
C GLU A 157 -14.06 -4.96 2.26
N LEU A 158 -13.71 -4.26 3.35
CA LEU A 158 -13.85 -2.81 3.42
C LEU A 158 -12.98 -2.10 2.37
N TYR A 159 -11.77 -2.60 2.13
CA TYR A 159 -10.91 -2.07 1.08
C TYR A 159 -11.56 -2.18 -0.31
N LYS A 160 -12.12 -3.35 -0.64
CA LYS A 160 -12.87 -3.60 -1.89
C LYS A 160 -14.05 -2.64 -2.04
N LEU A 161 -14.84 -2.45 -0.98
CA LEU A 161 -15.93 -1.49 -0.97
C LEU A 161 -15.47 -0.04 -1.20
N CYS A 162 -14.29 0.33 -0.69
CA CYS A 162 -13.70 1.65 -0.92
C CYS A 162 -13.30 1.87 -2.40
N ILE A 163 -12.79 0.83 -3.09
CA ILE A 163 -12.34 0.93 -4.48
C ILE A 163 -13.49 0.83 -5.51
N GLU A 164 -14.52 0.03 -5.26
CA GLU A 164 -15.64 -0.18 -6.21
C GLU A 164 -16.38 1.12 -6.55
N HIS A 165 -16.45 2.05 -5.60
CA HIS A 165 -17.14 3.33 -5.76
C HIS A 165 -16.21 4.49 -6.13
N ALA A 166 -14.93 4.19 -6.36
CA ALA A 166 -13.95 5.12 -6.89
C ALA A 166 -13.00 4.40 -7.87
N PRO A 167 -13.52 3.82 -8.96
CA PRO A 167 -12.73 2.97 -9.87
C PRO A 167 -11.55 3.73 -10.49
N ASP A 168 -11.71 5.04 -10.74
CA ASP A 168 -10.64 5.93 -11.24
C ASP A 168 -9.51 6.14 -10.22
N LYS A 169 -9.67 5.71 -8.95
CA LYS A 169 -8.69 5.88 -7.87
C LYS A 169 -7.88 4.62 -7.55
N LEU A 170 -8.13 3.50 -8.22
CA LEU A 170 -7.14 2.41 -8.27
C LEU A 170 -5.82 2.88 -8.92
N HIS A 171 -5.84 4.01 -9.62
CA HIS A 171 -4.66 4.74 -10.11
C HIS A 171 -3.83 5.39 -8.98
N GLN A 172 -4.35 5.46 -7.76
CA GLN A 172 -3.65 5.97 -6.59
C GLN A 172 -3.37 4.81 -5.64
N PHE A 173 -2.52 3.87 -6.08
CA PHE A 173 -1.81 3.01 -5.14
C PHE A 173 -1.08 3.93 -4.15
N SER A 174 -1.74 4.20 -3.02
CA SER A 174 -1.16 4.95 -1.91
C SER A 174 0.14 4.30 -1.46
N THR A 175 0.99 5.09 -0.82
CA THR A 175 2.26 4.64 -0.23
C THR A 175 2.11 3.43 0.67
N ASP A 176 0.93 3.27 1.28
CA ASP A 176 0.59 2.12 2.11
C ASP A 176 0.45 0.84 1.28
N HIS A 177 -0.18 0.82 0.10
CA HIS A 177 -0.27 -0.41 -0.71
C HIS A 177 1.11 -0.96 -1.11
N TRP A 178 2.09 -0.08 -1.27
CA TRP A 178 3.44 -0.49 -1.66
C TRP A 178 4.20 -1.23 -0.55
N LYS A 179 3.81 -1.09 0.73
CA LYS A 179 4.53 -1.75 1.83
C LYS A 179 4.37 -3.28 1.81
N SER A 180 3.27 -3.81 1.27
CA SER A 180 3.12 -5.24 1.04
C SER A 180 2.11 -5.50 -0.07
N VAL A 181 2.60 -5.72 -1.28
CA VAL A 181 1.76 -6.06 -2.44
C VAL A 181 1.09 -7.43 -2.32
N LEU A 182 1.54 -8.28 -1.38
CA LEU A 182 1.00 -9.62 -1.10
C LEU A 182 -0.11 -9.62 -0.05
N THR A 183 -0.54 -8.46 0.43
CA THR A 183 -1.55 -8.36 1.49
C THR A 183 -2.85 -9.12 1.18
N PRO A 184 -3.41 -9.08 -0.05
CA PRO A 184 -4.53 -9.94 -0.42
C PRO A 184 -4.29 -11.43 -0.20
N ALA A 185 -3.18 -11.96 -0.72
CA ALA A 185 -2.82 -13.37 -0.56
C ALA A 185 -2.58 -13.74 0.92
N LEU A 186 -1.97 -12.85 1.71
CA LEU A 186 -1.73 -13.06 3.14
C LEU A 186 -3.02 -13.18 3.96
N GLN A 187 -4.13 -12.66 3.45
CA GLN A 187 -5.46 -12.80 4.05
C GLN A 187 -6.30 -13.89 3.35
N GLY A 188 -5.71 -14.68 2.45
CA GLY A 188 -6.35 -15.80 1.75
C GLY A 188 -7.11 -15.43 0.47
N ASP A 189 -7.02 -14.18 0.01
CA ASP A 189 -7.76 -13.68 -1.14
C ASP A 189 -6.89 -13.63 -2.41
N PHE A 190 -6.66 -14.80 -3.01
CA PHE A 190 -5.80 -14.96 -4.18
C PHE A 190 -6.42 -14.38 -5.47
N GLU A 191 -7.74 -14.39 -5.59
CA GLU A 191 -8.42 -13.79 -6.74
C GLU A 191 -8.18 -12.27 -6.76
N PHE A 192 -8.28 -11.63 -5.59
CA PHE A 192 -7.99 -10.22 -5.49
C PHE A 192 -6.49 -9.91 -5.60
N GLN A 193 -5.62 -10.81 -5.13
CA GLN A 193 -4.18 -10.71 -5.37
C GLN A 193 -3.87 -10.63 -6.87
N ASP A 194 -4.50 -11.52 -7.63
CA ASP A 194 -4.36 -11.60 -9.08
C ASP A 194 -4.86 -10.33 -9.77
N TYR A 195 -6.00 -9.81 -9.34
CA TYR A 195 -6.53 -8.53 -9.80
C TYR A 195 -5.53 -7.39 -9.57
N ILE A 196 -4.93 -7.29 -8.37
CA ILE A 196 -3.94 -6.26 -8.05
C ILE A 196 -2.71 -6.37 -8.96
N PHE A 197 -2.20 -7.59 -9.17
CA PHE A 197 -1.06 -7.81 -10.07
C PHE A 197 -1.37 -7.42 -11.52
N ASP A 198 -2.54 -7.79 -12.02
CA ASP A 198 -2.96 -7.47 -13.39
C ASP A 198 -3.11 -5.95 -13.57
N GLN A 199 -3.66 -5.25 -12.56
CA GLN A 199 -3.74 -3.78 -12.56
C GLN A 199 -2.36 -3.12 -12.58
N LEU A 200 -1.41 -3.57 -11.75
CA LEU A 200 -0.05 -3.03 -11.73
C LEU A 200 0.68 -3.21 -13.07
N LEU A 201 0.54 -4.39 -13.68
CA LEU A 201 1.11 -4.71 -14.98
C LEU A 201 0.48 -3.86 -16.09
N GLN A 202 -0.85 -3.74 -16.09
CA GLN A 202 -1.58 -2.92 -17.06
C GLN A 202 -1.17 -1.45 -16.96
N GLN A 203 -1.14 -0.89 -15.75
CA GLN A 203 -0.82 0.52 -15.53
C GLN A 203 0.64 0.85 -15.88
N THR A 204 1.55 -0.10 -15.69
CA THR A 204 2.95 0.03 -16.16
C THR A 204 3.02 0.07 -17.68
N ARG A 205 2.27 -0.81 -18.37
CA ARG A 205 2.21 -0.85 -19.84
C ARG A 205 1.60 0.42 -20.43
N SER A 206 0.54 0.95 -19.82
CA SER A 206 -0.10 2.21 -20.23
C SER A 206 0.65 3.47 -19.77
N LYS A 207 1.75 3.33 -19.00
CA LYS A 207 2.53 4.43 -18.43
C LYS A 207 1.70 5.39 -17.58
N THR A 208 0.70 4.88 -16.88
CA THR A 208 -0.16 5.67 -15.98
C THR A 208 0.41 5.77 -14.57
N LEU A 209 1.30 4.86 -14.17
CA LEU A 209 2.04 4.96 -12.90
C LEU A 209 3.10 6.06 -12.98
N GLN A 210 3.12 6.95 -12.00
CA GLN A 210 4.15 7.98 -11.93
C GLN A 210 5.48 7.36 -11.50
N LYS A 211 6.58 7.84 -12.08
CA LYS A 211 7.91 7.29 -11.76
C LYS A 211 8.31 7.46 -10.29
N VAL A 212 7.83 8.53 -9.64
CA VAL A 212 8.08 8.77 -8.21
C VAL A 212 7.43 7.69 -7.34
N ASP A 213 6.22 7.24 -7.71
CA ASP A 213 5.50 6.18 -7.00
C ASP A 213 6.19 4.83 -7.22
N LEU A 214 6.65 4.54 -8.45
CA LEU A 214 7.41 3.32 -8.77
C LEU A 214 8.73 3.25 -7.99
N ASP A 215 9.44 4.36 -7.84
CA ASP A 215 10.66 4.44 -7.05
C ASP A 215 10.42 4.18 -5.56
N LEU A 216 9.37 4.79 -5.00
CA LEU A 216 9.00 4.56 -3.61
C LEU A 216 8.59 3.09 -3.42
N GLY A 217 7.76 2.58 -4.33
CA GLY A 217 7.23 1.23 -4.28
C GLY A 217 8.31 0.16 -4.44
N ALA A 218 9.27 0.34 -5.34
CA ALA A 218 10.38 -0.59 -5.53
C ALA A 218 11.22 -0.76 -4.24
N ASN A 219 11.44 0.31 -3.48
CA ASN A 219 12.18 0.23 -2.23
C ASN A 219 11.46 -0.61 -1.17
N TYR A 220 10.14 -0.46 -1.05
CA TYR A 220 9.34 -1.28 -0.14
C TYR A 220 9.26 -2.73 -0.62
N PHE A 221 8.91 -2.92 -1.89
CA PHE A 221 8.76 -4.22 -2.52
C PHE A 221 10.01 -5.07 -2.31
N TRP A 222 11.18 -4.61 -2.76
CA TRP A 222 12.39 -5.43 -2.69
C TRP A 222 12.90 -5.68 -1.27
N ARG A 223 12.55 -4.82 -0.31
CA ARG A 223 12.92 -4.98 1.10
C ARG A 223 12.06 -6.05 1.78
N ASP A 224 10.76 -6.04 1.54
CA ASP A 224 9.79 -6.77 2.37
C ASP A 224 9.25 -8.05 1.68
N ILE A 225 9.34 -8.15 0.34
CA ILE A 225 8.65 -9.19 -0.43
C ILE A 225 9.01 -10.62 -0.02
N ARG A 226 10.27 -10.90 0.31
CA ARG A 226 10.69 -12.24 0.74
C ARG A 226 10.07 -12.63 2.08
N GLY A 227 10.00 -11.67 3.01
CA GLY A 227 9.37 -11.87 4.31
C GLY A 227 7.87 -12.12 4.18
N ASP A 228 7.22 -11.42 3.25
CA ASP A 228 5.79 -11.63 2.97
C ASP A 228 5.53 -12.95 2.24
N LEU A 229 6.36 -13.30 1.26
CA LEU A 229 6.28 -14.58 0.55
C LEU A 229 6.46 -15.75 1.53
N ALA A 230 7.42 -15.66 2.46
CA ALA A 230 7.63 -16.67 3.49
C ALA A 230 6.38 -16.94 4.34
N LYS A 231 5.58 -15.91 4.66
CA LYS A 231 4.34 -16.04 5.45
C LYS A 231 3.23 -16.80 4.72
N LEU A 232 3.28 -16.91 3.39
CA LEU A 232 2.30 -17.68 2.62
C LEU A 232 2.48 -19.20 2.74
N GLY A 233 3.63 -19.67 3.25
CA GLY A 233 3.89 -21.12 3.41
C GLY A 233 3.73 -21.89 2.10
N ASP A 234 2.88 -22.90 2.09
CA ASP A 234 2.65 -23.79 0.94
C ASP A 234 1.98 -23.06 -0.24
N ASP A 235 1.32 -21.92 -0.01
CA ASP A 235 0.61 -21.16 -1.06
C ASP A 235 1.52 -20.24 -1.89
N GLN A 236 2.83 -20.20 -1.61
CA GLN A 236 3.80 -19.38 -2.36
C GLN A 236 3.74 -19.59 -3.87
N GLN A 237 3.57 -20.84 -4.31
CA GLN A 237 3.53 -21.16 -5.73
C GLN A 237 2.36 -20.49 -6.46
N ARG A 238 1.23 -20.25 -5.77
CA ARG A 238 0.02 -19.65 -6.37
C ARG A 238 0.24 -18.24 -6.86
N VAL A 239 1.11 -17.49 -6.18
CA VAL A 239 1.38 -16.08 -6.50
C VAL A 239 2.65 -15.91 -7.32
N MET A 240 3.52 -16.92 -7.40
CA MET A 240 4.89 -16.79 -7.87
C MET A 240 4.99 -16.28 -9.31
N GLU A 241 4.20 -16.81 -10.24
CA GLU A 241 4.27 -16.43 -11.65
C GLU A 241 4.01 -14.94 -11.86
N LYS A 242 2.86 -14.46 -11.37
CA LYS A 242 2.48 -13.05 -11.46
C LYS A 242 3.36 -12.15 -10.58
N LEU A 243 3.82 -12.65 -9.43
CA LEU A 243 4.77 -11.93 -8.58
C LEU A 243 6.08 -11.66 -9.32
N LEU A 244 6.66 -12.66 -9.99
CA LEU A 244 7.88 -12.48 -10.79
C LEU A 244 7.63 -11.53 -11.97
N ALA A 245 6.47 -11.61 -12.62
CA ALA A 245 6.11 -10.67 -13.67
C ALA A 245 6.04 -9.22 -13.15
N VAL A 246 5.41 -8.99 -12.00
CA VAL A 246 5.34 -7.68 -11.33
C VAL A 246 6.73 -7.22 -10.92
N ALA A 247 7.52 -8.09 -10.28
CA ALA A 247 8.88 -7.79 -9.83
C ALA A 247 9.77 -7.29 -10.96
N PHE A 248 9.81 -8.01 -12.09
CA PHE A 248 10.72 -7.71 -13.19
C PHE A 248 10.15 -6.76 -14.26
N THR A 249 8.85 -6.44 -14.20
CA THR A 249 8.21 -5.47 -15.12
C THR A 249 7.93 -4.14 -14.44
N VAL A 250 7.25 -4.16 -13.29
CA VAL A 250 6.80 -2.96 -12.56
C VAL A 250 7.95 -2.39 -11.75
N PHE A 251 8.61 -3.21 -10.93
CA PHE A 251 9.72 -2.80 -10.06
C PHE A 251 11.10 -3.02 -10.69
N SER A 252 11.14 -2.98 -12.03
CA SER A 252 12.33 -3.08 -12.86
C SER A 252 13.25 -1.86 -12.69
N PRO A 253 14.58 -2.03 -12.79
CA PRO A 253 15.52 -0.91 -12.80
C PRO A 253 15.32 0.07 -13.97
N ASP A 254 14.58 -0.31 -15.00
CA ASP A 254 14.25 0.62 -16.11
C ASP A 254 13.19 1.65 -15.75
N ASN A 255 12.40 1.39 -14.71
CA ASN A 255 11.40 2.32 -14.20
C ASN A 255 11.97 3.26 -13.12
N ALA A 256 13.19 3.00 -12.65
CA ALA A 256 13.80 3.76 -11.56
C ALA A 256 14.21 5.19 -11.98
N VAL A 257 13.99 6.18 -11.11
CA VAL A 257 14.45 7.57 -11.30
C VAL A 257 15.80 7.78 -10.61
N ASP A 258 16.71 8.45 -11.32
CA ASP A 258 18.00 8.88 -10.78
C ASP A 258 18.78 7.75 -10.09
N ILE A 259 18.99 6.65 -10.82
CA ILE A 259 19.73 5.46 -10.36
C ILE A 259 21.08 5.83 -9.75
N LYS A 260 21.76 6.85 -10.29
CA LYS A 260 23.04 7.34 -9.75
C LYS A 260 22.90 7.82 -8.30
N LYS A 261 21.86 8.60 -7.99
CA LYS A 261 21.54 9.02 -6.62
C LYS A 261 21.04 7.87 -5.76
N GLN A 262 20.27 6.93 -6.32
CA GLN A 262 19.84 5.75 -5.55
C GLN A 262 21.01 4.84 -5.17
N LEU A 263 22.03 4.73 -6.03
CA LEU A 263 23.27 4.01 -5.74
C LEU A 263 24.08 4.71 -4.65
N SER A 264 24.23 6.05 -4.72
CA SER A 264 24.97 6.80 -3.69
C SER A 264 24.28 6.78 -2.32
N THR A 265 22.95 6.68 -2.29
CA THR A 265 22.15 6.56 -1.06
C THR A 265 21.87 5.11 -0.65
N LYS A 266 22.48 4.13 -1.34
CA LYS A 266 22.31 2.68 -1.11
C LYS A 266 20.86 2.16 -1.18
N ARG A 267 19.92 2.93 -1.72
CA ARG A 267 18.51 2.50 -1.89
C ARG A 267 18.39 1.43 -2.97
N PHE A 268 19.13 1.61 -4.06
CA PHE A 268 19.16 0.65 -5.19
C PHE A 268 19.70 -0.74 -4.80
N ARG A 269 20.39 -0.83 -3.65
CA ARG A 269 20.90 -2.07 -3.07
C ARG A 269 19.81 -3.14 -2.93
N GLN A 270 18.61 -2.74 -2.47
CA GLN A 270 17.52 -3.69 -2.23
C GLN A 270 17.15 -4.44 -3.51
N MET A 271 17.16 -3.75 -4.65
CA MET A 271 16.87 -4.36 -5.95
C MET A 271 18.01 -5.26 -6.44
N ILE A 272 19.29 -4.87 -6.25
CA ILE A 272 20.45 -5.69 -6.62
C ILE A 272 20.44 -7.04 -5.90
N VAL A 273 20.11 -7.05 -4.61
CA VAL A 273 20.13 -8.26 -3.77
C VAL A 273 18.80 -9.00 -3.85
N GLY A 274 17.68 -8.28 -3.77
CA GLY A 274 16.34 -8.85 -3.72
C GLY A 274 15.93 -9.57 -5.00
N ALA A 275 16.33 -9.07 -6.17
CA ALA A 275 15.93 -9.68 -7.45
C ALA A 275 16.50 -11.10 -7.66
N PRO A 276 17.82 -11.35 -7.46
CA PRO A 276 18.36 -12.71 -7.47
C PRO A 276 17.79 -13.61 -6.38
N LEU A 277 17.59 -13.08 -5.17
CA LEU A 277 17.06 -13.88 -4.05
C LEU A 277 15.62 -14.32 -4.28
N LEU A 278 14.75 -13.43 -4.77
CA LEU A 278 13.36 -13.78 -5.10
C LEU A 278 13.32 -14.87 -6.18
N LEU A 279 14.20 -14.77 -7.17
CA LEU A 279 14.29 -15.78 -8.23
C LEU A 279 14.86 -17.11 -7.71
N LEU A 280 15.79 -17.07 -6.76
CA LEU A 280 16.30 -18.26 -6.08
C LEU A 280 15.19 -18.93 -5.27
N ASP A 281 14.40 -18.17 -4.52
CA ASP A 281 13.24 -18.70 -3.78
C ASP A 281 12.25 -19.38 -4.75
N ALA A 282 12.00 -18.80 -5.92
CA ALA A 282 11.18 -19.41 -6.96
C ALA A 282 11.77 -20.72 -7.48
N LYS A 283 13.08 -20.75 -7.77
CA LYS A 283 13.81 -21.95 -8.22
C LYS A 283 13.71 -23.07 -7.18
N GLU A 284 13.91 -22.75 -5.91
CA GLU A 284 13.88 -23.70 -4.79
C GLU A 284 12.46 -24.20 -4.51
N ALA A 285 11.45 -23.37 -4.75
CA ALA A 285 10.05 -23.77 -4.75
C ALA A 285 9.65 -24.62 -5.98
N GLY A 286 10.58 -24.95 -6.89
CA GLY A 286 10.31 -25.77 -8.07
C GLY A 286 9.59 -25.04 -9.21
N PHE A 287 9.59 -23.71 -9.20
CA PHE A 287 8.97 -22.92 -10.27
C PHE A 287 9.75 -23.09 -11.59
N PRO A 288 9.06 -23.24 -12.75
CA PRO A 288 9.74 -23.34 -14.04
C PRO A 288 10.56 -22.10 -14.38
N MET A 289 11.86 -22.29 -14.60
CA MET A 289 12.79 -21.20 -14.84
C MET A 289 13.01 -20.96 -16.33
N SER A 290 12.89 -19.71 -16.78
CA SER A 290 13.22 -19.28 -18.14
C SER A 290 14.45 -18.37 -18.14
N PHE A 291 15.16 -18.31 -19.26
CA PHE A 291 16.32 -17.41 -19.41
C PHE A 291 15.96 -15.93 -19.25
N ASP A 292 14.73 -15.55 -19.60
CA ASP A 292 14.23 -14.18 -19.40
C ASP A 292 14.10 -13.83 -17.91
N LEU A 293 13.71 -14.79 -17.06
CA LEU A 293 13.66 -14.58 -15.61
C LEU A 293 15.07 -14.38 -15.04
N TYR A 294 16.04 -15.22 -15.42
CA TYR A 294 17.44 -15.03 -15.02
C TYR A 294 17.98 -13.67 -15.45
N ARG A 295 17.68 -13.25 -16.68
CA ARG A 295 18.05 -11.92 -17.17
C ARG A 295 17.40 -10.81 -16.35
N GLY A 296 16.11 -10.96 -16.02
CA GLY A 296 15.37 -10.05 -15.15
C GLY A 296 16.02 -9.88 -13.78
N ALA A 297 16.44 -11.00 -13.16
CA ALA A 297 17.11 -10.99 -11.86
C ALA A 297 18.50 -10.35 -11.87
N LEU A 298 19.26 -10.49 -12.96
CA LEU A 298 20.60 -9.90 -13.10
C LEU A 298 20.59 -8.45 -13.60
N LYS A 299 19.46 -7.98 -14.13
CA LYS A 299 19.31 -6.64 -14.70
C LYS A 299 19.65 -5.48 -13.74
N PRO A 300 19.31 -5.52 -12.44
CA PRO A 300 19.70 -4.46 -11.51
C PRO A 300 21.23 -4.35 -11.39
N LEU A 301 21.93 -5.49 -11.31
CA LEU A 301 23.39 -5.51 -11.27
C LEU A 301 24.00 -4.98 -12.58
N GLU A 302 23.44 -5.39 -13.72
CA GLU A 302 23.83 -4.86 -15.05
C GLU A 302 23.67 -3.33 -15.10
N LYS A 303 22.53 -2.81 -14.62
CA LYS A 303 22.26 -1.37 -14.61
C LYS A 303 23.20 -0.61 -13.67
N ALA A 304 23.50 -1.17 -12.51
CA ALA A 304 24.46 -0.61 -11.57
C ALA A 304 25.88 -0.55 -12.18
N ALA A 305 26.31 -1.62 -12.85
CA ALA A 305 27.59 -1.69 -13.55
C ALA A 305 27.72 -0.57 -14.60
N LEU A 306 26.71 -0.43 -15.45
CA LEU A 306 26.70 0.59 -16.51
C LEU A 306 26.65 2.03 -15.96
N THR A 307 25.99 2.25 -14.82
CA THR A 307 25.77 3.59 -14.27
C THR A 307 26.90 4.07 -13.37
N ALA A 308 27.47 3.17 -12.56
CA ALA A 308 28.41 3.52 -11.49
C ALA A 308 29.81 2.88 -11.65
N LYS A 309 30.06 2.07 -12.68
CA LYS A 309 31.35 1.43 -13.00
C LYS A 309 32.01 0.74 -11.82
N ARG A 310 32.92 1.41 -11.09
CA ARG A 310 33.65 0.86 -9.92
C ARG A 310 32.98 1.21 -8.58
N ALA A 311 32.08 2.19 -8.55
CA ALA A 311 31.43 2.65 -7.32
C ALA A 311 30.30 1.73 -6.82
N TRP A 312 29.85 0.76 -7.63
CA TRP A 312 28.84 -0.22 -7.22
C TRP A 312 29.30 -1.12 -6.06
N LYS A 313 30.62 -1.35 -5.90
CA LYS A 313 31.16 -2.16 -4.78
C LYS A 313 30.80 -1.57 -3.42
N GLY A 314 30.71 -0.24 -3.32
CA GLY A 314 30.32 0.45 -2.08
C GLY A 314 28.84 0.34 -1.72
N VAL A 315 28.03 -0.32 -2.55
CA VAL A 315 26.59 -0.49 -2.35
C VAL A 315 26.28 -1.60 -1.35
N LEU A 316 27.13 -2.63 -1.26
CA LEU A 316 26.99 -3.75 -0.33
C LEU A 316 28.04 -3.67 0.80
N GLY A 317 27.68 -4.11 2.01
CA GLY A 317 28.64 -4.31 3.08
C GLY A 317 29.55 -5.52 2.83
N GLN A 318 30.70 -5.60 3.50
CA GLN A 318 31.64 -6.73 3.35
C GLN A 318 30.99 -8.08 3.70
N ASP A 319 30.24 -8.15 4.79
CA ASP A 319 29.58 -9.39 5.22
C ASP A 319 28.43 -9.81 4.28
N GLU A 320 27.79 -8.83 3.63
CA GLU A 320 26.70 -9.06 2.68
C GLU A 320 27.21 -9.56 1.33
N TRP A 321 28.47 -9.28 1.02
CA TRP A 321 29.09 -9.67 -0.23
C TRP A 321 29.15 -11.18 -0.38
N ALA A 322 29.68 -11.87 0.63
CA ALA A 322 29.83 -13.33 0.60
C ALA A 322 28.45 -14.02 0.45
N ALA A 323 27.46 -13.57 1.21
CA ALA A 323 26.09 -14.10 1.13
C ALA A 323 25.44 -13.85 -0.24
N PHE A 324 25.69 -12.68 -0.83
CA PHE A 324 25.18 -12.35 -2.16
C PHE A 324 25.83 -13.20 -3.26
N GLN A 325 27.15 -13.42 -3.19
CA GLN A 325 27.87 -14.30 -4.12
C GLN A 325 27.39 -15.74 -4.01
N ASP A 326 27.21 -16.27 -2.80
CA ASP A 326 26.67 -17.61 -2.56
C ASP A 326 25.27 -17.77 -3.17
N SER A 327 24.40 -16.77 -2.95
CA SER A 327 23.04 -16.77 -3.49
C SER A 327 23.01 -16.79 -5.02
N LEU A 328 23.88 -15.98 -5.66
CA LEU A 328 24.02 -15.96 -7.11
C LEU A 328 24.58 -17.28 -7.65
N GLN A 329 25.52 -17.88 -6.92
CA GLN A 329 26.06 -19.17 -7.32
C GLN A 329 24.99 -20.26 -7.30
N ARG A 330 24.19 -20.34 -6.24
CA ARG A 330 23.06 -21.28 -6.16
C ARG A 330 22.01 -21.03 -7.23
N LEU A 331 21.72 -19.76 -7.52
CA LEU A 331 20.77 -19.38 -8.57
C LEU A 331 21.23 -19.87 -9.94
N LEU A 332 22.50 -19.64 -10.27
CA LEU A 332 23.08 -19.95 -11.58
C LEU A 332 23.70 -21.34 -11.68
N ASP A 333 23.66 -22.15 -10.62
CA ASP A 333 24.15 -23.52 -10.66
C ASP A 333 23.46 -24.33 -11.76
N GLY A 334 24.27 -24.92 -12.65
CA GLY A 334 23.84 -25.64 -13.85
C GLY A 334 23.28 -24.78 -15.00
N VAL A 335 23.33 -23.45 -14.91
CA VAL A 335 22.75 -22.54 -15.90
C VAL A 335 23.82 -22.01 -16.87
N ASP A 336 23.57 -22.17 -18.16
CA ASP A 336 24.44 -21.65 -19.21
C ASP A 336 24.23 -20.13 -19.42
N VAL A 337 25.22 -19.33 -19.01
CA VAL A 337 25.21 -17.87 -19.13
C VAL A 337 25.10 -17.38 -20.59
N HIS A 338 25.53 -18.17 -21.57
CA HIS A 338 25.40 -17.82 -22.98
C HIS A 338 23.95 -17.85 -23.45
N LYS A 339 23.08 -18.61 -22.78
CA LYS A 339 21.65 -18.63 -23.06
C LYS A 339 20.91 -17.50 -22.35
N ILE A 340 21.39 -17.05 -21.18
CA ILE A 340 20.86 -15.86 -20.50
C ILE A 340 21.18 -14.60 -21.34
N TYR A 341 22.43 -14.50 -21.82
CA TYR A 341 22.91 -13.39 -22.62
C TYR A 341 23.41 -13.89 -23.98
N PRO A 342 22.55 -14.02 -25.01
CA PRO A 342 22.97 -14.56 -26.31
C PRO A 342 23.92 -13.62 -27.07
N ARG A 343 23.94 -12.32 -26.73
CA ARG A 343 24.82 -11.32 -27.36
C ARG A 343 26.03 -11.01 -26.48
N LYS A 344 27.08 -10.47 -27.09
CA LYS A 344 28.22 -9.91 -26.35
C LYS A 344 27.76 -8.77 -25.43
N MET A 345 28.39 -8.67 -24.27
CA MET A 345 28.11 -7.68 -23.23
C MET A 345 29.20 -6.61 -23.22
N SER A 346 28.92 -5.47 -22.59
CA SER A 346 29.94 -4.43 -22.41
C SER A 346 31.02 -4.90 -21.44
N ASP A 347 32.27 -4.50 -21.68
CA ASP A 347 33.41 -4.89 -20.84
C ASP A 347 33.21 -4.45 -19.37
N THR A 348 32.53 -3.32 -19.16
CA THR A 348 32.15 -2.87 -17.81
C THR A 348 31.20 -3.85 -17.12
N THR A 349 30.18 -4.33 -17.83
CA THR A 349 29.23 -5.30 -17.26
C THR A 349 29.91 -6.64 -17.00
N VAL A 350 30.73 -7.11 -17.94
CA VAL A 350 31.47 -8.37 -17.81
C VAL A 350 32.42 -8.34 -16.62
N SER A 351 33.18 -7.26 -16.45
CA SER A 351 34.08 -7.09 -15.31
C SER A 351 33.33 -7.17 -13.98
N VAL A 352 32.17 -6.50 -13.86
CA VAL A 352 31.34 -6.58 -12.65
C VAL A 352 30.81 -8.01 -12.42
N PHE A 353 30.32 -8.66 -13.47
CA PHE A 353 29.74 -9.99 -13.34
C PHE A 353 30.80 -11.05 -13.02
N ALA A 354 31.98 -10.97 -13.65
CA ALA A 354 33.13 -11.81 -13.35
C ALA A 354 33.63 -11.61 -11.91
N GLU A 355 33.54 -10.40 -11.38
CA GLU A 355 33.90 -10.14 -9.99
C GLU A 355 32.91 -10.77 -8.99
N VAL A 356 31.60 -10.64 -9.23
CA VAL A 356 30.59 -11.21 -8.33
C VAL A 356 30.48 -12.72 -8.48
N MET A 357 30.61 -13.23 -9.70
CA MET A 357 30.33 -14.61 -10.09
C MET A 357 31.47 -15.18 -10.94
N PRO A 358 32.71 -15.26 -10.42
CA PRO A 358 33.90 -15.63 -11.19
C PRO A 358 33.80 -16.99 -11.89
N GLN A 359 33.08 -17.93 -11.26
CA GLN A 359 32.88 -19.30 -11.73
C GLN A 359 31.97 -19.46 -12.96
N CYS A 360 31.28 -18.40 -13.39
CA CYS A 360 30.29 -18.48 -14.47
C CYS A 360 30.85 -18.14 -15.86
N GLY A 361 32.16 -17.96 -16.02
CA GLY A 361 32.78 -17.78 -17.35
C GLY A 361 32.40 -16.47 -18.08
N TRP A 362 32.01 -15.42 -17.36
CA TRP A 362 31.53 -14.16 -17.93
C TRP A 362 32.52 -13.49 -18.90
N MET A 363 33.82 -13.74 -18.72
CA MET A 363 34.89 -13.22 -19.59
C MET A 363 34.73 -13.59 -21.05
N GLU A 364 34.07 -14.72 -21.36
CA GLU A 364 33.77 -15.12 -22.73
C GLU A 364 32.69 -14.26 -23.40
N LYS A 365 31.94 -13.47 -22.61
CA LYS A 365 30.90 -12.55 -23.09
C LYS A 365 31.44 -11.16 -23.43
N ALA A 366 32.71 -10.86 -23.15
CA ALA A 366 33.32 -9.56 -23.42
C ALA A 366 33.32 -9.23 -24.92
N SER A 367 33.42 -7.94 -25.25
CA SER A 367 33.66 -7.54 -26.63
C SER A 367 35.01 -8.08 -27.11
N GLU A 368 35.16 -8.34 -28.42
CA GLU A 368 36.44 -8.82 -28.99
C GLU A 368 37.58 -7.83 -28.79
N VAL A 369 37.26 -6.54 -28.60
CA VAL A 369 38.23 -5.46 -28.37
C VAL A 369 38.76 -5.49 -26.92
N GLY A 370 37.90 -5.79 -25.93
CA GLY A 370 38.30 -5.81 -24.51
C GLY A 370 38.86 -7.15 -24.01
N ARG A 371 38.66 -8.25 -24.76
CA ARG A 371 39.16 -9.58 -24.38
C ARG A 371 40.70 -9.63 -24.33
N ALA A 372 41.38 -8.85 -25.16
CA ALA A 372 42.83 -8.75 -25.17
C ALA A 372 43.36 -7.99 -23.95
N ASP A 373 42.77 -6.85 -23.60
CA ASP A 373 43.21 -6.01 -22.49
C ASP A 373 43.03 -6.69 -21.12
N ILE A 374 41.92 -7.40 -20.91
CA ILE A 374 41.67 -8.09 -19.63
C ILE A 374 42.56 -9.33 -19.48
N LEU A 375 42.85 -10.04 -20.58
CA LEU A 375 43.83 -11.13 -20.57
C LEU A 375 45.24 -10.62 -20.25
N MET A 376 45.60 -9.41 -20.67
CA MET A 376 46.90 -8.82 -20.31
C MET A 376 46.94 -8.38 -18.85
N ASP A 377 45.88 -7.75 -18.33
CA ASP A 377 45.76 -7.41 -16.90
C ASP A 377 45.82 -8.66 -15.99
N ASP A 378 45.13 -9.75 -16.35
CA ASP A 378 45.15 -11.02 -15.59
C ASP A 378 46.49 -11.77 -15.69
N LEU A 379 47.28 -11.51 -16.74
CA LEU A 379 48.63 -12.03 -16.91
C LEU A 379 49.70 -11.10 -16.30
N GLY A 380 49.31 -9.93 -15.76
CA GLY A 380 50.22 -8.93 -15.20
C GLY A 380 51.15 -8.31 -16.25
N LEU A 381 50.70 -8.19 -17.50
CA LEU A 381 51.45 -7.71 -18.66
C LEU A 381 51.11 -6.28 -19.05
#